data_AF-Q7P505-F1
#
_entry.id   AF-Q7P505-F1
#
_cell.length_a   1.000
_cell.length_b   1.000
_cell.length_c   1.000
_cell.angle_alpha   90.00
_cell.angle_beta   90.00
_cell.angle_gamma   90.00
#
_symmetry.space_group_name_H-M   'P 1'
#
loop_
_entity.id
_entity.type
_entity.pdbx_description
1 polymer ?
#
loop_
_entity_poly.entity_id
_entity_poly.type
_entity_poly.pdbx_seq_one_letter_code
_entity_poly.pdbx_strand_id
1 'polypeptide(L)'
;MDNAAEEAKKNGLTIGQPLTKEQIAKLDKDIVWYEYQEVDGIQVLAPKVYLSQNTLKNINTDTRSRITGLENTYVRIGNLENTGLIGGYGNTYVEAKEVNNRTLGNQLAEIRGNKTTIIAQNNINNIGARISGNEKLNLVAINGDIVNKSTVEKIEFNNGEFDRNKFTKIDSVGEIVSNGNMYMLTNNYTSIGAVTQAKNANINVTNDINIKSQEVSGEQKFEIPKTNEAIEVPKKILMNMN
;
A
#
# COMPACT_ATOMS: atom_id res chain seq x y z
N MET A 1 19.16 25.06 2.00
CA MET A 1 20.27 25.35 2.94
C MET A 1 19.97 26.57 3.79
N ASP A 2 19.15 27.51 3.30
CA ASP A 2 18.72 28.71 4.01
C ASP A 2 18.13 28.42 5.40
N ASN A 3 17.33 27.35 5.54
CA ASN A 3 16.83 26.89 6.85
C ASN A 3 17.95 26.66 7.87
N ALA A 4 19.10 26.11 7.45
CA ALA A 4 20.20 25.79 8.36
C ALA A 4 20.83 27.05 8.96
N ALA A 5 20.99 28.11 8.15
CA ALA A 5 21.53 29.38 8.63
C ALA A 5 20.56 30.10 9.59
N GLU A 6 19.27 30.10 9.27
CA GLU A 6 18.23 30.66 10.14
C GLU A 6 18.14 29.92 11.48
N GLU A 7 18.02 28.59 11.45
CA GLU A 7 17.96 27.74 12.64
C GLU A 7 19.25 27.80 13.47
N ALA A 8 20.41 27.93 12.80
CA ALA A 8 21.69 28.10 13.49
C ALA A 8 21.74 29.38 14.32
N LYS A 9 21.34 30.51 13.72
CA LYS A 9 21.30 31.79 14.42
C LYS A 9 20.28 31.78 15.55
N LYS A 10 19.10 31.18 15.32
CA LYS A 10 18.02 31.10 16.32
C LYS A 10 18.38 30.24 17.51
N ASN A 11 18.98 29.07 17.27
CA ASN A 11 19.23 28.06 18.30
C ASN A 11 20.69 28.02 18.78
N GLY A 12 21.55 28.92 18.28
CA GLY A 12 22.97 28.96 18.65
C GLY A 12 23.75 27.74 18.20
N LEU A 13 23.48 27.22 17.00
CA LEU A 13 24.12 26.02 16.47
C LEU A 13 25.51 26.35 15.89
N THR A 14 26.48 25.45 16.08
CA THR A 14 27.86 25.63 15.62
C THR A 14 28.21 24.58 14.55
N ILE A 15 28.69 25.03 13.40
CA ILE A 15 29.11 24.13 12.30
C ILE A 15 30.22 23.19 12.78
N GLY A 16 30.20 21.94 12.30
CA GLY A 16 31.17 20.91 12.65
C GLY A 16 30.82 20.14 13.91
N GLN A 17 29.83 20.60 14.69
CA GLN A 17 29.35 19.90 15.89
C GLN A 17 28.02 19.18 15.62
N PRO A 18 27.86 17.92 16.10
CA PRO A 18 26.59 17.22 16.05
C PRO A 18 25.57 17.91 16.96
N LEU A 19 24.32 17.98 16.51
CA LEU A 19 23.24 18.57 17.31
C LEU A 19 22.84 17.66 18.48
N THR A 20 22.65 18.24 19.66
CA THR A 20 22.10 17.53 20.82
C THR A 20 20.60 17.28 20.64
N LYS A 21 20.03 16.36 21.44
CA LYS A 21 18.58 16.07 21.41
C LYS A 21 17.74 17.32 21.69
N GLU A 22 18.21 18.17 22.61
CA GLU A 22 17.55 19.42 22.98
C GLU A 22 17.60 20.45 21.85
N GLN A 23 18.69 20.51 21.10
CA GLN A 23 18.81 21.37 19.91
C GLN A 23 17.90 20.87 18.79
N ILE A 24 17.87 19.56 18.53
CA ILE A 24 16.96 18.95 17.53
C ILE A 24 15.50 19.22 17.89
N ALA A 25 15.14 19.16 19.17
CA ALA A 25 13.78 19.42 19.65
C ALA A 25 13.32 20.87 19.44
N LYS A 26 14.24 21.83 19.25
CA LYS A 26 13.98 23.25 19.04
C LYS A 26 13.97 23.68 17.57
N LEU A 27 14.28 22.77 16.64
CA LEU A 27 14.22 23.07 15.20
C LEU A 27 12.77 23.30 14.77
N ASP A 28 12.47 24.47 14.19
CA ASP A 28 11.17 24.72 13.58
C ASP A 28 11.10 24.13 12.16
N LYS A 29 12.24 24.13 11.47
CA LYS A 29 12.41 23.65 10.09
C LYS A 29 13.44 22.52 10.02
N ASP A 30 13.29 21.67 9.02
CA ASP A 30 14.28 20.65 8.70
C ASP A 30 15.54 21.32 8.13
N ILE A 31 16.71 20.82 8.53
CA ILE A 31 18.00 21.38 8.14
C ILE A 31 18.95 20.30 7.62
N VAL A 32 19.78 20.71 6.66
CA VAL A 32 21.00 19.99 6.30
C VAL A 32 22.14 20.67 7.08
N TRP A 33 22.76 19.92 7.99
CA TRP A 33 23.80 20.40 8.88
C TRP A 33 25.13 19.74 8.55
N TYR A 34 26.23 20.47 8.68
CA TYR A 34 27.57 19.94 8.43
C TYR A 34 28.26 19.60 9.75
N GLU A 35 28.64 18.34 9.90
CA GLU A 35 29.34 17.79 11.05
C GLU A 35 30.71 17.26 10.63
N TYR A 36 31.70 17.32 11.54
CA TYR A 36 32.95 16.64 11.29
C TYR A 36 32.75 15.12 11.33
N GLN A 37 33.18 14.44 10.27
CA GLN A 37 33.25 13.00 10.17
C GLN A 37 34.62 12.58 9.66
N GLU A 38 35.06 11.42 10.09
CA GLU A 38 36.28 10.80 9.58
C GLU A 38 35.91 9.87 8.43
N VAL A 39 36.43 10.15 7.24
CA VAL A 39 36.24 9.33 6.03
C VAL A 39 37.63 8.98 5.54
N ASP A 40 37.95 7.68 5.52
CA ASP A 40 39.26 7.17 5.12
C ASP A 40 40.45 7.83 5.85
N GLY A 41 40.30 8.12 7.15
CA GLY A 41 41.33 8.77 7.98
C GLY A 41 41.46 10.28 7.77
N ILE A 42 40.60 10.89 6.94
CA ILE A 42 40.56 12.34 6.71
C ILE A 42 39.33 12.91 7.40
N GLN A 43 39.54 13.96 8.20
CA GLN A 43 38.44 14.72 8.79
C GLN A 43 37.80 15.64 7.74
N VAL A 44 36.52 15.43 7.49
CA VAL A 44 35.73 16.19 6.51
C VAL A 44 34.45 16.71 7.15
N LEU A 45 33.89 17.81 6.63
CA LEU A 45 32.55 18.25 6.95
C LEU A 45 31.55 17.49 6.06
N ALA A 46 30.82 16.56 6.64
CA ALA A 46 29.82 15.77 5.94
C ALA A 46 28.41 16.32 6.21
N PRO A 47 27.53 16.40 5.20
CA PRO A 47 26.15 16.84 5.38
C PRO A 47 25.32 15.75 6.06
N LYS A 48 24.46 16.16 6.99
CA LYS A 48 23.49 15.32 7.69
C LYS A 48 22.15 16.02 7.78
N VAL A 49 21.07 15.26 7.68
CA VAL A 49 19.71 15.80 7.78
C VAL A 49 19.22 15.68 9.22
N TYR A 50 18.75 16.79 9.78
CA TYR A 50 18.00 16.81 11.04
C TYR A 50 16.57 17.27 10.77
N LEU A 51 15.62 16.51 11.28
CA LEU A 51 14.20 16.75 11.10
C LEU A 51 13.64 17.51 12.31
N SER A 52 12.81 18.51 12.03
CA SER A 52 12.03 19.25 13.01
C SER A 52 11.01 18.35 13.70
N GLN A 53 10.50 18.79 14.85
CA GLN A 53 9.42 18.06 15.54
C GLN A 53 8.14 17.97 14.71
N ASN A 54 7.88 18.96 13.85
CA ASN A 54 6.72 18.95 12.96
C ASN A 54 6.86 17.85 11.90
N THR A 55 8.03 17.69 11.29
CA THR A 55 8.28 16.60 10.35
C THR A 55 8.27 15.24 11.04
N LEU A 56 8.90 15.12 12.22
CA LEU A 56 8.93 13.87 13.01
C LEU A 56 7.53 13.38 13.39
N LYS A 57 6.64 14.27 13.85
CA LYS A 57 5.24 13.94 14.15
C LYS A 57 4.51 13.36 12.94
N ASN A 58 4.83 13.83 11.74
CA ASN A 58 4.20 13.38 10.50
C ASN A 58 4.76 12.05 9.97
N ILE A 59 5.93 11.60 10.42
CA ILE A 59 6.54 10.32 9.99
C ILE A 59 6.45 9.19 11.04
N ASN A 60 6.23 9.51 12.32
CA ASN A 60 6.32 8.53 13.41
C ASN A 60 5.08 7.64 13.64
N THR A 61 3.98 7.84 12.92
CA THR A 61 2.71 7.14 13.21
C THR A 61 2.38 5.99 12.25
N ASP A 62 3.08 5.88 11.13
CA ASP A 62 2.80 4.92 10.08
C ASP A 62 4.13 4.33 9.58
N THR A 63 4.30 3.02 9.76
CA THR A 63 5.57 2.29 9.56
C THR A 63 5.85 1.96 8.09
N ARG A 64 4.89 2.22 7.18
CA ARG A 64 5.09 1.97 5.76
C ARG A 64 6.18 2.88 5.20
N SER A 65 6.98 2.36 4.27
CA SER A 65 7.84 3.17 3.40
C SER A 65 7.00 4.25 2.73
N ARG A 66 7.47 5.51 2.75
CA ARG A 66 6.68 6.62 2.23
C ARG A 66 7.48 7.66 1.46
N ILE A 67 6.83 8.25 0.47
CA ILE A 67 7.25 9.48 -0.20
C ILE A 67 6.21 10.53 0.18
N THR A 68 6.58 11.53 0.98
CA THR A 68 5.65 12.55 1.46
C THR A 68 6.31 13.92 1.57
N GLY A 69 5.54 14.96 1.33
CA GLY A 69 5.89 16.35 1.64
C GLY A 69 4.84 16.96 2.57
N LEU A 70 5.20 18.05 3.25
CA LEU A 70 4.32 18.73 4.21
C LEU A 70 3.08 19.32 3.51
N GLU A 71 3.29 20.06 2.42
CA GLU A 71 2.22 20.73 1.67
C GLU A 71 1.92 20.07 0.33
N ASN A 72 2.96 19.58 -0.35
CA ASN A 72 2.85 18.99 -1.68
C ASN A 72 3.82 17.81 -1.81
N THR A 73 3.37 16.74 -2.45
CA THR A 73 4.18 15.60 -2.87
C THR A 73 4.14 15.52 -4.38
N TYR A 74 5.29 15.65 -5.04
CA TYR A 74 5.41 15.62 -6.50
C TYR A 74 6.30 14.46 -6.92
N VAL A 75 5.77 13.54 -7.73
CA VAL A 75 6.51 12.38 -8.24
C VAL A 75 6.44 12.41 -9.77
N ARG A 76 7.59 12.55 -10.42
CA ARG A 76 7.73 12.43 -11.88
C ARG A 76 8.76 11.34 -12.18
N ILE A 77 8.33 10.29 -12.87
CA ILE A 77 9.15 9.08 -13.08
C ILE A 77 8.79 8.41 -14.41
N GLY A 78 9.63 7.48 -14.87
CA GLY A 78 9.31 6.60 -15.99
C GLY A 78 8.12 5.70 -15.69
N ASN A 79 8.34 4.59 -14.98
CA ASN A 79 7.26 3.74 -14.46
C ASN A 79 7.25 3.86 -12.94
N LEU A 80 6.06 4.00 -12.34
CA LEU A 80 5.90 4.04 -10.90
C LEU A 80 5.44 2.67 -10.39
N GLU A 81 6.27 2.02 -9.58
CA GLU A 81 5.93 0.84 -8.78
C GLU A 81 5.79 1.27 -7.32
N ASN A 82 4.55 1.38 -6.82
CA ASN A 82 4.29 1.75 -5.43
C ASN A 82 3.76 0.56 -4.63
N THR A 83 4.46 0.25 -3.55
CA THR A 83 4.08 -0.76 -2.53
C THR A 83 3.97 -0.15 -1.13
N GLY A 84 4.07 1.18 -1.02
CA GLY A 84 4.05 1.94 0.23
C GLY A 84 3.08 3.12 0.15
N LEU A 85 3.37 4.18 0.89
CA LEU A 85 2.56 5.40 0.88
C LEU A 85 3.20 6.49 0.01
N ILE A 86 2.43 7.06 -0.91
CA ILE A 86 2.77 8.32 -1.59
C ILE A 86 1.77 9.39 -1.17
N GLY A 87 2.27 10.47 -0.58
CA GLY A 87 1.49 11.61 -0.12
C GLY A 87 1.13 11.59 1.37
N GLY A 88 0.22 12.49 1.76
CA GLY A 88 -0.05 12.81 3.16
C GLY A 88 -1.20 13.80 3.32
N TYR A 89 -1.02 14.80 4.19
CA TYR A 89 -2.03 15.85 4.43
C TYR A 89 -2.04 16.94 3.36
N GLY A 90 -1.03 17.00 2.50
CA GLY A 90 -0.91 17.97 1.41
C GLY A 90 -1.56 17.54 0.09
N ASN A 91 -1.25 18.23 -1.00
CA ASN A 91 -1.61 17.79 -2.36
C ASN A 91 -0.62 16.74 -2.86
N THR A 92 -1.09 15.82 -3.69
CA THR A 92 -0.24 14.79 -4.30
C THR A 92 -0.40 14.81 -5.80
N TYR A 93 0.72 14.89 -6.50
CA TYR A 93 0.76 14.86 -7.96
C TYR A 93 1.76 13.81 -8.44
N VAL A 94 1.27 12.91 -9.29
CA VAL A 94 2.06 11.83 -9.89
C VAL A 94 1.97 11.95 -11.41
N GLU A 95 3.12 12.01 -12.07
CA GLU A 95 3.25 11.92 -13.53
C GLU A 95 4.19 10.76 -13.89
N ALA A 96 3.67 9.79 -14.65
CA ALA A 96 4.42 8.63 -15.07
C ALA A 96 4.01 8.13 -16.45
N LYS A 97 4.77 7.21 -17.03
CA LYS A 97 4.34 6.41 -18.19
C LYS A 97 3.29 5.40 -17.76
N GLU A 98 3.57 4.64 -16.71
CA GLU A 98 2.69 3.64 -16.11
C GLU A 98 2.65 3.85 -14.59
N VAL A 99 1.49 3.68 -13.96
CA VAL A 99 1.34 3.69 -12.51
C VAL A 99 0.84 2.35 -12.03
N ASN A 100 1.64 1.65 -11.24
CA ASN A 100 1.30 0.41 -10.55
C ASN A 100 1.29 0.66 -9.05
N ASN A 101 0.09 0.83 -8.49
CA ASN A 101 -0.14 0.93 -7.06
C ASN A 101 -0.63 -0.43 -6.54
N ARG A 102 0.21 -1.16 -5.81
CA ARG A 102 -0.05 -2.56 -5.48
C ARG A 102 0.31 -2.90 -4.04
N THR A 103 -0.67 -3.41 -3.31
CA THR A 103 -0.47 -3.97 -1.98
C THR A 103 0.30 -5.29 -2.06
N LEU A 104 1.25 -5.46 -1.16
CA LEU A 104 2.03 -6.69 -1.00
C LEU A 104 1.82 -7.24 0.42
N GLY A 105 1.15 -8.38 0.52
CA GLY A 105 0.78 -8.97 1.80
C GLY A 105 -0.05 -7.99 2.64
N ASN A 106 0.35 -7.78 3.88
CA ASN A 106 -0.33 -6.88 4.82
C ASN A 106 0.07 -5.40 4.67
N GLN A 107 0.96 -5.05 3.74
CA GLN A 107 1.41 -3.67 3.55
C GLN A 107 0.60 -2.96 2.46
N LEU A 108 -0.45 -2.26 2.90
CA LEU A 108 -1.30 -1.46 2.03
C LEU A 108 -0.49 -0.42 1.26
N ALA A 109 -0.51 -0.53 -0.07
CA ALA A 109 -0.03 0.52 -0.95
C ALA A 109 -1.10 1.61 -1.09
N GLU A 110 -0.68 2.87 -0.98
CA GLU A 110 -1.60 4.00 -0.95
C GLU A 110 -1.02 5.22 -1.65
N ILE A 111 -1.83 5.89 -2.48
CA ILE A 111 -1.54 7.22 -3.02
C ILE A 111 -2.66 8.17 -2.56
N ARG A 112 -2.32 9.19 -1.78
CA ARG A 112 -3.33 10.07 -1.15
C ARG A 112 -2.93 11.52 -1.01
N GLY A 113 -3.91 12.39 -0.76
CA GLY A 113 -3.73 13.80 -0.49
C GLY A 113 -5.06 14.52 -0.30
N ASN A 114 -5.03 15.82 -0.01
CA ASN A 114 -6.23 16.66 -0.08
C ASN A 114 -6.74 16.71 -1.52
N LYS A 115 -5.86 17.07 -2.44
CA LYS A 115 -6.08 16.95 -3.88
C LYS A 115 -5.05 15.98 -4.43
N THR A 116 -5.51 14.87 -4.99
CA THR A 116 -4.65 13.87 -5.62
C THR A 116 -4.86 13.91 -7.12
N THR A 117 -3.78 14.04 -7.87
CA THR A 117 -3.78 13.97 -9.34
C THR A 117 -2.76 12.95 -9.80
N ILE A 118 -3.21 11.98 -10.58
CA ILE A 118 -2.35 10.98 -11.21
C ILE A 118 -2.55 11.06 -12.71
N ILE A 119 -1.46 11.29 -13.44
CA ILE A 119 -1.44 11.30 -14.89
C ILE A 119 -0.46 10.22 -15.35
N ALA A 120 -0.98 9.20 -16.03
CA ALA A 120 -0.22 8.16 -16.68
C ALA A 120 -0.32 8.32 -18.20
N GLN A 121 0.78 8.12 -18.93
CA GLN A 121 0.73 8.07 -20.40
C GLN A 121 -0.04 6.84 -20.89
N ASN A 122 0.11 5.72 -20.18
CA ASN A 122 -0.53 4.44 -20.41
C ASN A 122 -1.52 4.16 -19.27
N ASN A 123 -1.32 3.10 -18.47
CA ASN A 123 -2.33 2.66 -17.50
C ASN A 123 -2.08 3.15 -16.07
N ILE A 124 -3.17 3.16 -15.30
CA ILE A 124 -3.16 3.28 -13.84
C ILE A 124 -3.77 2.00 -13.28
N ASN A 125 -2.93 1.17 -12.66
CA ASN A 125 -3.32 -0.09 -12.04
C ASN A 125 -3.34 0.07 -10.52
N ASN A 126 -4.51 -0.07 -9.92
CA ASN A 126 -4.73 -0.09 -8.48
C ASN A 126 -5.13 -1.51 -8.03
N ILE A 127 -4.19 -2.24 -7.44
CA ILE A 127 -4.30 -3.68 -7.20
C ILE A 127 -4.24 -3.97 -5.69
N GLY A 128 -5.39 -4.25 -5.09
CA GLY A 128 -5.57 -4.43 -3.65
C GLY A 128 -5.16 -3.20 -2.84
N ALA A 129 -5.03 -2.05 -3.50
CA ALA A 129 -4.39 -0.85 -2.99
C ALA A 129 -5.39 0.31 -2.96
N ARG A 130 -4.99 1.44 -2.37
CA ARG A 130 -5.85 2.62 -2.23
C ARG A 130 -5.31 3.82 -3.01
N ILE A 131 -6.14 4.43 -3.84
CA ILE A 131 -5.90 5.76 -4.39
C ILE A 131 -7.01 6.67 -3.88
N SER A 132 -6.66 7.78 -3.25
CA SER A 132 -7.67 8.65 -2.66
C SER A 132 -7.38 10.14 -2.68
N GLY A 133 -8.45 10.93 -2.58
CA GLY A 133 -8.39 12.39 -2.42
C GLY A 133 -9.44 12.87 -1.42
N ASN A 134 -9.08 13.72 -0.46
CA ASN A 134 -10.05 14.24 0.50
C ASN A 134 -11.04 15.22 -0.16
N GLU A 135 -10.53 16.18 -0.94
CA GLU A 135 -11.35 17.18 -1.62
C GLU A 135 -11.56 16.86 -3.09
N LYS A 136 -10.50 16.35 -3.74
CA LYS A 136 -10.51 16.07 -5.17
C LYS A 136 -9.60 14.90 -5.53
N LEU A 137 -10.07 14.05 -6.42
CA LEU A 137 -9.27 13.02 -7.07
C LEU A 137 -9.36 13.17 -8.59
N ASN A 138 -8.22 13.32 -9.26
CA ASN A 138 -8.13 13.32 -10.73
C ASN A 138 -7.25 12.14 -11.17
N LEU A 139 -7.79 11.26 -12.01
CA LEU A 139 -7.06 10.15 -12.61
C LEU A 139 -7.13 10.29 -14.13
N VAL A 140 -5.97 10.31 -14.79
CA VAL A 140 -5.89 10.42 -16.24
C VAL A 140 -4.94 9.36 -16.76
N ALA A 141 -5.46 8.41 -17.51
CA ALA A 141 -4.70 7.44 -18.29
C ALA A 141 -4.83 7.85 -19.76
N ILE A 142 -3.82 8.54 -20.31
CA ILE A 142 -3.93 9.27 -21.59
C ILE A 142 -4.22 8.32 -22.75
N ASN A 143 -3.41 7.27 -22.90
CA ASN A 143 -3.52 6.27 -23.97
C ASN A 143 -3.74 4.86 -23.41
N GLY A 144 -4.24 4.75 -22.19
CA GLY A 144 -4.38 3.48 -21.50
C GLY A 144 -5.58 3.42 -20.59
N ASP A 145 -5.60 2.36 -19.80
CA ASP A 145 -6.74 1.95 -19.00
C ASP A 145 -6.55 2.31 -17.52
N ILE A 146 -7.67 2.42 -16.80
CA ILE A 146 -7.66 2.47 -15.34
C ILE A 146 -8.24 1.15 -14.84
N VAL A 147 -7.44 0.41 -14.07
CA VAL A 147 -7.85 -0.85 -13.46
C VAL A 147 -7.88 -0.69 -11.95
N ASN A 148 -9.01 -0.98 -11.33
CA ASN A 148 -9.18 -1.08 -9.89
C ASN A 148 -9.60 -2.51 -9.54
N LYS A 149 -8.75 -3.26 -8.83
CA LYS A 149 -8.98 -4.68 -8.62
C LYS A 149 -8.61 -5.09 -7.19
N SER A 150 -9.47 -5.87 -6.56
CA SER A 150 -9.16 -6.54 -5.30
C SER A 150 -8.29 -7.79 -5.52
N THR A 151 -7.41 -8.09 -4.55
CA THR A 151 -6.57 -9.30 -4.57
C THR A 151 -7.27 -10.45 -3.86
N VAL A 152 -6.86 -11.67 -4.20
CA VAL A 152 -7.30 -12.90 -3.54
C VAL A 152 -6.09 -13.59 -2.93
N GLU A 153 -6.25 -14.04 -1.69
CA GLU A 153 -5.29 -14.90 -0.99
C GLU A 153 -5.80 -16.33 -1.06
N LYS A 154 -4.88 -17.27 -1.30
CA LYS A 154 -5.15 -18.69 -1.31
C LYS A 154 -4.66 -19.29 0.01
N ILE A 155 -5.56 -20.00 0.70
CA ILE A 155 -5.30 -20.68 1.96
C ILE A 155 -5.42 -22.19 1.73
N GLU A 156 -4.41 -22.94 2.16
CA GLU A 156 -4.37 -24.40 2.08
C GLU A 156 -4.05 -25.00 3.44
N PHE A 157 -4.89 -25.91 3.90
CA PHE A 157 -4.65 -26.78 5.04
C PHE A 157 -4.49 -28.22 4.53
N ASN A 158 -3.35 -28.82 4.83
CA ASN A 158 -3.04 -30.19 4.42
C ASN A 158 -2.78 -31.04 5.65
N ASN A 159 -3.83 -31.71 6.15
CA ASN A 159 -3.81 -32.55 7.33
C ASN A 159 -3.67 -34.05 6.96
N GLY A 160 -3.09 -34.35 5.80
CA GLY A 160 -2.87 -35.71 5.30
C GLY A 160 -3.72 -36.07 4.09
N GLU A 161 -3.74 -37.35 3.72
CA GLU A 161 -4.41 -37.82 2.50
C GLU A 161 -5.94 -37.62 2.52
N PHE A 162 -6.50 -37.64 3.73
CA PHE A 162 -7.94 -37.73 3.99
C PHE A 162 -8.57 -36.42 4.49
N ASP A 163 -7.76 -35.39 4.81
CA ASP A 163 -8.22 -34.08 5.26
C ASP A 163 -7.42 -32.97 4.56
N ARG A 164 -8.01 -32.42 3.51
CA ARG A 164 -7.43 -31.30 2.75
C ARG A 164 -8.49 -30.23 2.51
N ASN A 165 -8.13 -28.99 2.82
CA ASN A 165 -8.99 -27.84 2.61
C ASN A 165 -8.20 -26.78 1.83
N LYS A 166 -8.77 -26.31 0.72
CA LYS A 166 -8.18 -25.25 -0.10
C LYS A 166 -9.26 -24.24 -0.41
N PHE A 167 -9.08 -22.99 -0.03
CA PHE A 167 -10.01 -21.93 -0.40
C PHE A 167 -9.27 -20.64 -0.69
N THR A 168 -9.93 -19.76 -1.43
CA THR A 168 -9.47 -18.40 -1.64
C THR A 168 -10.42 -17.43 -0.95
N LYS A 169 -9.89 -16.34 -0.43
CA LYS A 169 -10.68 -15.22 0.10
C LYS A 169 -10.15 -13.92 -0.49
N ILE A 170 -10.94 -12.84 -0.39
CA ILE A 170 -10.41 -11.51 -0.64
C ILE A 170 -9.29 -11.23 0.36
N ASP A 171 -8.17 -10.76 -0.17
CA ASP A 171 -6.98 -10.42 0.60
C ASP A 171 -6.95 -8.92 0.88
N SER A 172 -6.88 -8.12 -0.17
CA SER A 172 -6.91 -6.67 -0.09
C SER A 172 -7.89 -6.08 -1.10
N VAL A 173 -8.65 -5.08 -0.67
CA VAL A 173 -9.66 -4.42 -1.51
C VAL A 173 -8.99 -3.33 -2.35
N GLY A 174 -9.26 -3.33 -3.65
CA GLY A 174 -8.92 -2.19 -4.52
C GLY A 174 -9.85 -1.02 -4.24
N GLU A 175 -9.31 0.14 -3.88
CA GLU A 175 -10.10 1.33 -3.53
C GLU A 175 -9.66 2.55 -4.34
N ILE A 176 -10.59 3.16 -5.07
CA ILE A 176 -10.44 4.48 -5.68
C ILE A 176 -11.52 5.39 -5.09
N VAL A 177 -11.14 6.26 -4.15
CA VAL A 177 -12.11 6.95 -3.28
C VAL A 177 -11.85 8.44 -3.18
N SER A 178 -12.90 9.25 -3.23
CA SER A 178 -12.83 10.69 -2.96
C SER A 178 -13.91 11.14 -1.98
N ASN A 179 -13.58 11.88 -0.92
CA ASN A 179 -14.62 12.47 -0.07
C ASN A 179 -15.30 13.68 -0.73
N GLY A 180 -14.67 14.27 -1.76
CA GLY A 180 -15.23 15.31 -2.61
C GLY A 180 -15.44 14.85 -4.05
N ASN A 181 -14.90 15.61 -5.01
CA ASN A 181 -15.12 15.36 -6.43
C ASN A 181 -14.08 14.40 -7.03
N MET A 182 -14.53 13.47 -7.85
CA MET A 182 -13.67 12.56 -8.61
C MET A 182 -13.84 12.81 -10.10
N TYR A 183 -12.71 12.92 -10.81
CA TYR A 183 -12.65 12.95 -12.27
C TYR A 183 -11.75 11.81 -12.76
N MET A 184 -12.23 11.02 -13.71
CA MET A 184 -11.44 10.02 -14.41
C MET A 184 -11.51 10.24 -15.92
N LEU A 185 -10.38 10.09 -16.60
CA LEU A 185 -10.27 10.09 -18.06
C LEU A 185 -9.41 8.90 -18.49
N THR A 186 -9.94 8.01 -19.33
CA THR A 186 -9.25 6.79 -19.74
C THR A 186 -9.86 6.16 -21.01
N ASN A 187 -9.15 5.21 -21.62
CA ASN A 187 -9.68 4.37 -22.68
C ASN A 187 -10.72 3.40 -22.14
N ASN A 188 -10.35 2.56 -21.16
CA ASN A 188 -11.27 1.66 -20.45
C ASN A 188 -11.15 1.84 -18.95
N TYR A 189 -12.28 1.70 -18.25
CA TYR A 189 -12.29 1.61 -16.80
C TYR A 189 -12.76 0.22 -16.36
N THR A 190 -11.93 -0.50 -15.61
CA THR A 190 -12.25 -1.84 -15.10
C THR A 190 -12.22 -1.87 -13.58
N SER A 191 -13.34 -2.23 -12.95
CA SER A 191 -13.47 -2.49 -11.51
C SER A 191 -13.74 -3.98 -11.27
N ILE A 192 -12.92 -4.65 -10.44
CA ILE A 192 -13.08 -6.09 -10.14
C ILE A 192 -13.12 -6.30 -8.62
N GLY A 193 -14.33 -6.54 -8.10
CA GLY A 193 -14.60 -6.68 -6.67
C GLY A 193 -14.06 -5.51 -5.83
N ALA A 194 -13.98 -4.32 -6.44
CA ALA A 194 -13.28 -3.16 -5.94
C ALA A 194 -14.23 -1.99 -5.70
N VAL A 195 -13.82 -1.04 -4.87
CA VAL A 195 -14.62 0.13 -4.48
C VAL A 195 -14.22 1.34 -5.30
N THR A 196 -15.22 1.99 -5.90
CA THR A 196 -15.06 3.28 -6.59
C THR A 196 -16.14 4.23 -6.12
N GLN A 197 -15.74 5.23 -5.36
CA GLN A 197 -16.70 6.08 -4.63
C GLN A 197 -16.26 7.53 -4.61
N ALA A 198 -17.19 8.44 -4.87
CA ALA A 198 -17.00 9.85 -4.65
C ALA A 198 -18.30 10.52 -4.18
N LYS A 199 -18.22 11.74 -3.63
CA LYS A 199 -19.41 12.58 -3.44
C LYS A 199 -20.03 12.94 -4.79
N ASN A 200 -19.19 13.37 -5.73
CA ASN A 200 -19.58 13.54 -7.14
C ASN A 200 -18.51 12.87 -8.01
N ALA A 201 -18.93 11.93 -8.86
CA ALA A 201 -18.04 11.22 -9.78
C ALA A 201 -18.35 11.59 -11.22
N ASN A 202 -17.31 11.98 -11.96
CA ASN A 202 -17.35 12.15 -13.41
C ASN A 202 -16.30 11.20 -13.99
N ILE A 203 -16.75 10.17 -14.70
CA ILE A 203 -15.89 9.12 -15.25
C ILE A 203 -16.07 9.14 -16.77
N ASN A 204 -15.11 9.75 -17.45
CA ASN A 204 -15.07 9.83 -18.91
C ASN A 204 -14.24 8.67 -19.45
N VAL A 205 -14.92 7.75 -20.15
CA VAL A 205 -14.32 6.56 -20.74
C VAL A 205 -14.59 6.58 -22.24
N THR A 206 -13.56 6.31 -23.02
CA THR A 206 -13.66 6.36 -24.49
C THR A 206 -14.26 5.08 -25.06
N ASN A 207 -13.97 3.93 -24.46
CA ASN A 207 -14.39 2.61 -24.90
C ASN A 207 -15.34 1.97 -23.87
N ASP A 208 -14.82 1.16 -22.93
CA ASP A 208 -15.65 0.32 -22.07
C ASP A 208 -15.52 0.60 -20.57
N ILE A 209 -16.65 0.54 -19.88
CA ILE A 209 -16.72 0.43 -18.41
C ILE A 209 -17.06 -1.02 -18.05
N ASN A 210 -16.14 -1.69 -17.35
CA ASN A 210 -16.25 -3.08 -16.93
C ASN A 210 -16.38 -3.17 -15.41
N ILE A 211 -17.55 -3.56 -14.89
CA ILE A 211 -17.76 -3.78 -13.46
C ILE A 211 -18.00 -5.26 -13.22
N LYS A 212 -17.05 -5.91 -12.53
CA LYS A 212 -17.01 -7.36 -12.32
C LYS A 212 -16.95 -7.67 -10.82
N SER A 213 -17.50 -8.81 -10.42
CA SER A 213 -17.23 -9.37 -9.10
C SER A 213 -15.82 -9.96 -9.05
N GLN A 214 -15.25 -10.07 -7.85
CA GLN A 214 -14.02 -10.83 -7.65
C GLN A 214 -14.41 -12.28 -7.30
N GLU A 215 -13.97 -13.21 -8.12
CA GLU A 215 -14.23 -14.64 -7.92
C GLU A 215 -13.36 -15.21 -6.81
N VAL A 216 -13.96 -16.08 -6.00
CA VAL A 216 -13.32 -16.89 -4.97
C VAL A 216 -13.81 -18.34 -5.09
N SER A 217 -12.97 -19.29 -4.68
CA SER A 217 -13.22 -20.74 -4.77
C SER A 217 -12.90 -21.44 -3.44
N GLY A 218 -13.46 -22.64 -3.26
CA GLY A 218 -13.21 -23.49 -2.10
C GLY A 218 -13.39 -24.95 -2.46
N GLU A 219 -12.51 -25.81 -1.95
CA GLU A 219 -12.53 -27.25 -2.05
C GLU A 219 -12.23 -27.83 -0.65
N GLN A 220 -13.04 -28.80 -0.25
CA GLN A 220 -12.93 -29.50 1.02
C GLN A 220 -13.02 -31.00 0.79
N LYS A 221 -12.03 -31.73 1.28
CA LYS A 221 -11.96 -33.19 1.21
C LYS A 221 -11.94 -33.76 2.63
N PHE A 222 -12.97 -34.53 2.95
CA PHE A 222 -13.02 -35.40 4.14
C PHE A 222 -13.21 -36.84 3.69
N GLU A 223 -12.28 -37.72 4.06
CA GLU A 223 -12.41 -39.16 3.85
C GLU A 223 -12.36 -39.87 5.21
N ILE A 224 -13.36 -40.72 5.48
CA ILE A 224 -13.36 -41.59 6.64
C ILE A 224 -12.48 -42.81 6.29
N PRO A 225 -11.47 -43.17 7.10
CA PRO A 225 -10.72 -44.40 6.89
C PRO A 225 -11.69 -45.59 6.88
N LYS A 226 -11.68 -46.41 5.82
CA LYS A 226 -12.44 -47.65 5.82
C LYS A 226 -11.87 -48.58 6.90
N THR A 227 -12.54 -48.70 8.04
CA THR A 227 -12.25 -49.75 9.02
C THR A 227 -12.80 -51.06 8.47
N ASN A 228 -11.92 -51.94 7.98
CA ASN A 228 -12.24 -53.35 7.75
C ASN A 228 -12.27 -54.07 9.11
N GLU A 229 -13.25 -53.78 9.97
CA GLU A 229 -13.55 -54.65 11.11
C GLU A 229 -14.54 -55.73 10.66
N ALA A 230 -14.03 -56.93 10.42
CA ALA A 230 -14.86 -58.11 10.30
C ALA A 230 -15.50 -58.38 11.67
N ILE A 231 -16.82 -58.15 11.79
CA ILE A 231 -17.60 -58.58 12.94
C ILE A 231 -17.65 -60.12 12.91
N GLU A 232 -16.79 -60.78 13.68
CA GLU A 232 -16.96 -62.22 13.94
C GLU A 232 -18.21 -62.42 14.79
N VAL A 233 -19.26 -62.98 14.17
CA VAL A 233 -20.45 -63.43 14.89
C VAL A 233 -20.11 -64.78 15.54
N PRO A 234 -20.11 -64.91 16.87
CA PRO A 234 -19.78 -66.18 17.51
C PRO A 234 -20.79 -67.27 17.11
N LYS A 235 -20.28 -68.41 16.61
CA LYS A 235 -21.09 -69.59 16.28
C LYS A 235 -21.83 -70.09 17.53
N LYS A 236 -23.15 -70.21 17.39
CA LYS A 236 -24.09 -70.76 18.39
C LYS A 236 -23.63 -72.17 18.81
N ILE A 237 -23.35 -72.38 20.09
CA ILE A 237 -23.06 -73.71 20.66
C ILE A 237 -24.38 -74.50 20.69
N LEU A 238 -24.47 -75.58 19.92
CA LEU A 238 -25.53 -76.58 20.02
C LEU A 238 -25.15 -77.56 21.13
N MET A 239 -25.92 -77.55 22.23
CA MET A 239 -25.78 -78.48 23.33
C MET A 239 -26.70 -79.68 23.07
N ASN A 240 -26.13 -80.84 22.76
CA ASN A 240 -26.88 -82.10 22.67
C ASN A 240 -27.25 -82.56 24.07
N MET A 241 -28.54 -82.75 24.34
CA MET A 241 -29.02 -83.49 25.50
C MET A 241 -29.28 -84.94 25.09
N ASN A 242 -28.76 -85.88 25.89
CA ASN A 242 -29.13 -87.29 25.87
C ASN A 242 -30.50 -87.49 26.51
#